data_AF-A0A7H4LZB0-F1
#
_entry.id   AF-A0A7H4LZB0-F1
#
_cell.length_a   1.000
_cell.length_b   1.000
_cell.length_c   1.000
_cell.angle_alpha   90.00
_cell.angle_beta   90.00
_cell.angle_gamma   90.00
#
_symmetry.space_group_name_H-M   'P 1'
#
loop_
_entity.id
_entity.type
_entity.pdbx_description
1 polymer ?
#
loop_
_entity_poly.entity_id
_entity_poly.type
_entity_poly.pdbx_seq_one_letter_code
_entity_poly.pdbx_strand_id
1 'polypeptide(L)'
;MKLLSFRVNDKNKYGLATADGVIDLQARFPQYGSLLEFIPHLHLVDTLPPSAKQANYSFDEIAFLPVITEPKKIICAGVNYRDKNAAGDEKPSNPVLFIRFADSQTGHLAPLLKPGRSNEFDYEGEMALVMGRGGRNIPEQEALHYVAGYSCYMDGSVRDWQHACFTGGKNWPATGGFGPWLVTADAIPDPQNLNITTRLNGQTVQQG
;
A
#
# COMPACT_ATOMS: atom_id res chain seq x y z
N MET A 1 -6.54 4.52 -13.04
CA MET A 1 -7.63 4.63 -12.04
C MET A 1 -7.07 4.73 -10.62
N LYS A 2 -7.88 5.19 -9.64
CA LYS A 2 -7.52 5.22 -8.19
C LYS A 2 -8.54 4.42 -7.38
N LEU A 3 -8.15 3.29 -6.80
CA LEU A 3 -9.05 2.37 -6.09
C LEU A 3 -8.73 2.35 -4.59
N LEU A 4 -9.73 2.20 -3.74
CA LEU A 4 -9.53 2.16 -2.29
C LEU A 4 -10.45 1.14 -1.64
N SER A 5 -9.99 0.59 -0.51
CA SER A 5 -10.82 -0.13 0.45
C SER A 5 -11.24 0.84 1.55
N PHE A 6 -12.49 0.80 1.95
CA PHE A 6 -13.05 1.72 2.93
C PHE A 6 -14.13 1.05 3.77
N ARG A 7 -14.44 1.63 4.92
CA ARG A 7 -15.54 1.22 5.79
C ARG A 7 -16.54 2.36 5.92
N VAL A 8 -17.82 2.03 5.78
CA VAL A 8 -18.95 2.94 6.00
C VAL A 8 -20.11 2.14 6.57
N ASN A 9 -20.82 2.69 7.56
CA ASN A 9 -21.93 2.01 8.24
C ASN A 9 -21.56 0.57 8.69
N ASP A 10 -20.37 0.43 9.31
CA ASP A 10 -19.78 -0.84 9.78
C ASP A 10 -19.58 -1.93 8.71
N LYS A 11 -19.62 -1.56 7.43
CA LYS A 11 -19.39 -2.48 6.32
C LYS A 11 -18.12 -2.11 5.58
N ASN A 12 -17.22 -3.09 5.43
CA ASN A 12 -16.06 -2.96 4.55
C ASN A 12 -16.53 -3.06 3.09
N LYS A 13 -15.97 -2.18 2.26
CA LYS A 13 -16.27 -2.03 0.85
C LYS A 13 -15.00 -1.67 0.09
N TYR A 14 -15.09 -1.68 -1.23
CA TYR A 14 -14.08 -1.12 -2.11
C TYR A 14 -14.74 -0.23 -3.17
N GLY A 15 -13.96 0.71 -3.71
CA GLY A 15 -14.49 1.75 -4.58
C GLY A 15 -13.48 2.39 -5.50
N LEU A 16 -13.98 3.27 -6.36
CA LEU A 16 -13.19 4.15 -7.22
C LEU A 16 -13.20 5.56 -6.62
N ALA A 17 -12.02 6.11 -6.35
CA ALA A 17 -11.87 7.49 -5.91
C ALA A 17 -12.00 8.46 -7.10
N THR A 18 -12.83 9.49 -6.93
CA THR A 18 -13.04 10.59 -7.87
C THR A 18 -12.76 11.94 -7.18
N ALA A 19 -12.97 13.05 -7.89
CA ALA A 19 -12.89 14.38 -7.28
C ALA A 19 -13.99 14.63 -6.23
N ASP A 20 -15.15 14.00 -6.40
CA ASP A 20 -16.35 14.24 -5.57
C ASP A 20 -16.51 13.22 -4.43
N GLY A 21 -15.61 12.23 -4.34
CA GLY A 21 -15.65 11.18 -3.31
C GLY A 21 -15.40 9.79 -3.87
N VAL A 22 -16.18 8.82 -3.44
CA VAL A 22 -15.99 7.40 -3.74
C VAL A 22 -17.22 6.81 -4.41
N ILE A 23 -17.04 6.20 -5.57
CA ILE A 23 -18.03 5.33 -6.19
C ILE A 23 -17.94 3.95 -5.54
N ASP A 24 -19.04 3.46 -4.98
CA ASP A 24 -19.16 2.17 -4.31
C ASP A 24 -19.18 1.02 -5.33
N LEU A 25 -17.99 0.47 -5.64
CA LEU A 25 -17.87 -0.63 -6.58
C LEU A 25 -18.40 -1.95 -6.00
N GLN A 26 -18.35 -2.12 -4.67
CA GLN A 26 -18.94 -3.28 -3.99
C GLN A 26 -20.45 -3.39 -4.25
N ALA A 27 -21.17 -2.27 -4.31
CA ALA A 27 -22.58 -2.23 -4.64
C ALA A 27 -22.87 -2.56 -6.13
N ARG A 28 -21.90 -2.31 -7.02
CA ARG A 28 -22.04 -2.57 -8.47
C ARG A 28 -21.62 -4.00 -8.85
N PHE A 29 -20.66 -4.55 -8.14
CA PHE A 29 -20.10 -5.87 -8.39
C PHE A 29 -20.11 -6.72 -7.11
N PRO A 30 -21.30 -7.06 -6.56
CA PRO A 30 -21.44 -7.74 -5.28
C PRO A 30 -20.82 -9.15 -5.24
N GLN A 31 -20.51 -9.73 -6.39
CA GLN A 31 -19.87 -11.04 -6.51
C GLN A 31 -18.39 -11.06 -6.09
N TYR A 32 -17.73 -9.90 -5.99
CA TYR A 32 -16.36 -9.79 -5.50
C TYR A 32 -16.39 -9.21 -4.09
N GLY A 33 -15.88 -9.92 -3.09
CA GLY A 33 -15.99 -9.55 -1.69
C GLY A 33 -14.99 -8.49 -1.23
N SER A 34 -13.98 -8.19 -2.04
CA SER A 34 -12.90 -7.27 -1.69
C SER A 34 -12.24 -6.64 -2.91
N LEU A 35 -11.44 -5.59 -2.69
CA LEU A 35 -10.60 -5.03 -3.75
C LEU A 35 -9.62 -6.05 -4.32
N LEU A 36 -9.09 -6.97 -3.48
CA LEU A 36 -8.16 -8.01 -3.92
C LEU A 36 -8.80 -8.93 -4.96
N GLU A 37 -10.05 -9.33 -4.74
CA GLU A 37 -10.81 -10.15 -5.68
C GLU A 37 -11.22 -9.37 -6.94
N PHE A 38 -11.39 -8.06 -6.84
CA PHE A 38 -11.80 -7.21 -7.95
C PHE A 38 -10.66 -6.80 -8.90
N ILE A 39 -9.40 -6.81 -8.44
CA ILE A 39 -8.22 -6.41 -9.23
C ILE A 39 -8.11 -7.10 -10.61
N PRO A 40 -8.41 -8.41 -10.78
CA PRO A 40 -8.41 -9.03 -12.10
C PRO A 40 -9.50 -8.50 -13.06
N HIS A 41 -10.46 -7.74 -12.53
CA HIS A 41 -11.69 -7.31 -13.21
C HIS A 41 -11.81 -5.78 -13.35
N LEU A 42 -10.72 -5.03 -13.24
CA LEU A 42 -10.73 -3.56 -13.34
C LEU A 42 -11.32 -3.02 -14.64
N HIS A 43 -11.22 -3.78 -15.74
CA HIS A 43 -11.85 -3.44 -17.03
C HIS A 43 -13.38 -3.28 -16.94
N LEU A 44 -14.04 -3.87 -15.94
CA LEU A 44 -15.47 -3.70 -15.72
C LEU A 44 -15.84 -2.28 -15.27
N VAL A 45 -14.89 -1.50 -14.74
CA VAL A 45 -15.14 -0.11 -14.34
C VAL A 45 -15.48 0.76 -15.56
N ASP A 46 -14.86 0.47 -16.71
CA ASP A 46 -15.08 1.23 -17.95
C ASP A 46 -16.46 1.01 -18.54
N THR A 47 -17.11 -0.11 -18.21
CA THR A 47 -18.45 -0.46 -18.71
C THR A 47 -19.58 0.16 -17.88
N LEU A 48 -19.27 0.83 -16.77
CA LEU A 48 -20.27 1.49 -15.94
C LEU A 48 -20.99 2.60 -16.71
N PRO A 49 -22.34 2.67 -16.64
CA PRO A 49 -23.09 3.76 -17.24
C PRO A 49 -22.75 5.10 -16.54
N PRO A 50 -22.92 6.26 -17.19
CA PRO A 50 -22.64 7.56 -16.60
C PRO A 50 -23.32 7.80 -15.24
N SER A 51 -24.55 7.30 -15.07
CA SER A 51 -25.30 7.38 -13.81
C SER A 51 -24.64 6.61 -12.65
N ALA A 52 -23.83 5.59 -12.95
CA ALA A 52 -23.08 4.82 -11.97
C ALA A 52 -21.70 5.41 -11.68
N LYS A 53 -21.32 6.53 -12.32
CA LYS A 53 -20.05 7.24 -12.10
C LYS A 53 -20.17 8.43 -11.13
N GLN A 54 -21.30 8.56 -10.45
CA GLN A 54 -21.48 9.53 -9.37
C GLN A 54 -20.97 8.95 -8.05
N ALA A 55 -20.29 9.78 -7.25
CA ALA A 55 -19.83 9.39 -5.92
C ALA A 55 -21.02 8.99 -5.03
N ASN A 56 -20.87 7.87 -4.31
CA ASN A 56 -21.84 7.37 -3.34
C ASN A 56 -21.57 7.93 -1.94
N TYR A 57 -20.31 8.21 -1.62
CA TYR A 57 -19.88 8.74 -0.34
C TYR A 57 -18.81 9.80 -0.57
N SER A 58 -18.82 10.88 0.21
CA SER A 58 -17.69 11.78 0.35
C SER A 58 -16.56 11.12 1.14
N PHE A 59 -15.35 11.69 1.12
CA PHE A 59 -14.23 11.16 1.90
C PHE A 59 -14.42 11.31 3.41
N ASP A 60 -15.24 12.25 3.86
CA ASP A 60 -15.53 12.49 5.28
C ASP A 60 -16.54 11.49 5.87
N GLU A 61 -17.29 10.78 5.01
CA GLU A 61 -18.28 9.77 5.42
C GLU A 61 -17.67 8.37 5.60
N ILE A 62 -16.41 8.18 5.22
CA ILE A 62 -15.77 6.87 5.19
C ILE A 62 -14.56 6.82 6.13
N ALA A 63 -14.26 5.62 6.62
CA ALA A 63 -12.95 5.32 7.18
C ALA A 63 -12.12 4.60 6.12
N PHE A 64 -10.93 5.12 5.80
CA PHE A 64 -10.01 4.42 4.91
C PHE A 64 -9.49 3.15 5.58
N LEU A 65 -9.44 2.07 4.81
CA LEU A 65 -8.81 0.82 5.20
C LEU A 65 -7.45 0.71 4.48
N PRO A 66 -6.56 -0.20 4.93
CA PRO A 66 -5.44 -0.61 4.08
C PRO A 66 -5.96 -0.99 2.69
N VAL A 67 -5.28 -0.54 1.64
CA VAL A 67 -5.74 -0.71 0.24
C VAL A 67 -6.13 -2.16 -0.03
N ILE A 68 -5.32 -3.12 0.43
CA ILE A 68 -5.66 -4.54 0.45
C ILE A 68 -5.86 -4.96 1.90
N THR A 69 -7.11 -5.26 2.27
CA THR A 69 -7.50 -5.60 3.66
C THR A 69 -7.11 -7.01 4.07
N GLU A 70 -7.00 -7.93 3.10
CA GLU A 70 -6.73 -9.36 3.34
C GLU A 70 -5.56 -9.85 2.47
N PRO A 71 -4.35 -9.29 2.63
CA PRO A 71 -3.21 -9.69 1.82
C PRO A 71 -2.76 -11.10 2.21
N LYS A 72 -2.57 -11.97 1.21
CA LYS A 72 -2.04 -13.32 1.43
C LYS A 72 -0.57 -13.32 1.85
N LYS A 73 0.19 -12.34 1.35
CA LYS A 73 1.61 -12.11 1.65
C LYS A 73 1.89 -10.62 1.59
N ILE A 74 2.74 -10.13 2.48
CA ILE A 74 3.34 -8.80 2.40
C ILE A 74 4.85 -9.02 2.45
N ILE A 75 5.52 -8.70 1.34
CA ILE A 75 6.96 -8.89 1.18
C ILE A 75 7.57 -7.50 1.08
N CYS A 76 8.56 -7.24 1.93
CA CYS A 76 9.24 -5.95 2.02
C CYS A 76 10.70 -6.12 1.60
N ALA A 77 11.26 -5.07 0.98
CA ALA A 77 12.66 -5.02 0.61
C ALA A 77 13.40 -4.06 1.56
N GLY A 78 14.40 -4.58 2.26
CA GLY A 78 15.28 -3.78 3.11
C GLY A 78 16.37 -3.09 2.29
N VAL A 79 16.70 -1.86 2.66
CA VAL A 79 17.94 -1.17 2.24
C VAL A 79 18.06 -1.04 0.70
N ASN A 80 16.95 -0.70 0.03
CA ASN A 80 16.83 -0.72 -1.43
C ASN A 80 17.03 0.64 -2.15
N TYR A 81 17.56 1.65 -1.45
CA TYR A 81 17.90 2.96 -2.03
C TYR A 81 19.42 3.15 -2.04
N ARG A 82 19.94 3.78 -3.11
CA ARG A 82 21.40 3.98 -3.29
C ARG A 82 22.00 4.83 -2.16
N ASP A 83 21.32 5.89 -1.75
CA ASP A 83 21.86 6.86 -0.78
C ASP A 83 21.77 6.38 0.67
N LYS A 84 20.91 5.39 0.98
CA LYS A 84 20.88 4.74 2.30
C LYS A 84 22.06 3.77 2.53
N ASN A 85 22.86 3.50 1.51
CA ASN A 85 24.03 2.62 1.52
C ASN A 85 25.36 3.40 1.51
N ALA A 86 25.45 4.49 2.30
CA ALA A 86 26.67 5.30 2.39
C ALA A 86 27.83 4.62 3.15
N ALA A 87 27.59 3.45 3.77
CA ALA A 87 28.64 2.61 4.35
C ALA A 87 29.11 1.62 3.28
N GLY A 88 30.40 1.64 2.95
CA GLY A 88 31.05 0.83 1.92
C GLY A 88 31.13 -0.67 2.21
N ASP A 89 30.08 -1.25 2.78
CA ASP A 89 29.94 -2.69 2.94
C ASP A 89 29.50 -3.34 1.62
N GLU A 90 30.02 -4.54 1.34
CA GLU A 90 29.66 -5.33 0.17
C GLU A 90 28.14 -5.52 0.11
N LYS A 91 27.50 -5.00 -0.94
CA LYS A 91 26.07 -5.21 -1.15
C LYS A 91 25.80 -6.71 -1.32
N PRO A 92 24.81 -7.28 -0.60
CA PRO A 92 24.36 -8.63 -0.87
C PRO A 92 23.99 -8.78 -2.34
N SER A 93 24.39 -9.90 -2.97
CA SER A 93 24.02 -10.21 -4.36
C SER A 93 22.52 -10.45 -4.56
N ASN A 94 21.80 -10.71 -3.47
CA ASN A 94 20.36 -10.94 -3.44
C ASN A 94 19.67 -9.84 -2.62
N PRO A 95 18.40 -9.48 -2.93
CA PRO A 95 17.65 -8.51 -2.14
C PRO A 95 17.45 -9.00 -0.69
N VAL A 96 17.59 -8.07 0.26
CA VAL A 96 17.24 -8.32 1.66
C VAL A 96 15.73 -8.28 1.78
N LEU A 97 15.09 -9.44 2.00
CA LEU A 97 13.64 -9.55 2.08
C LEU A 97 13.19 -9.89 3.49
N PHE A 98 12.08 -9.30 3.91
CA PHE A 98 11.37 -9.63 5.14
C PHE A 98 9.85 -9.57 4.90
N ILE A 99 9.08 -9.95 5.93
CA ILE A 99 7.61 -9.98 5.84
C ILE A 99 6.97 -9.07 6.87
N ARG A 100 5.79 -8.58 6.50
CA ARG A 100 4.82 -7.98 7.42
C ARG A 100 3.56 -8.85 7.50
N PHE A 101 2.84 -8.78 8.61
CA PHE A 101 1.52 -9.38 8.81
C PHE A 101 0.41 -8.37 8.54
N ALA A 102 -0.78 -8.87 8.20
CA ALA A 102 -1.91 -8.03 7.78
C ALA A 102 -2.36 -7.06 8.89
N ASP A 103 -2.38 -7.51 10.15
CA ASP A 103 -2.74 -6.73 11.33
C ASP A 103 -1.74 -5.62 11.68
N SER A 104 -0.52 -5.70 11.15
CA SER A 104 0.46 -4.62 11.27
C SER A 104 0.06 -3.37 10.47
N GLN A 105 -0.90 -3.46 9.56
CA GLN A 105 -1.29 -2.38 8.66
C GLN A 105 -2.46 -1.54 9.20
N THR A 106 -2.49 -0.27 8.78
CA THR A 106 -3.60 0.67 9.00
C THR A 106 -3.84 1.50 7.75
N GLY A 107 -5.06 2.05 7.62
CA GLY A 107 -5.48 2.84 6.48
C GLY A 107 -4.98 4.28 6.51
N HIS A 108 -5.24 5.01 5.43
CA HIS A 108 -4.98 6.45 5.38
C HIS A 108 -5.77 7.22 6.46
N LEU A 109 -5.20 8.29 7.01
CA LEU A 109 -5.73 9.08 8.15
C LEU A 109 -5.97 8.30 9.45
N ALA A 110 -5.71 7.00 9.49
CA ALA A 110 -5.69 6.23 10.72
C ALA A 110 -4.32 6.40 11.42
N PRO A 111 -4.29 6.38 12.76
CA PRO A 111 -3.05 6.57 13.49
C PRO A 111 -2.10 5.38 13.30
N LEU A 112 -0.80 5.67 13.23
CA LEU A 112 0.22 4.67 13.51
C LEU A 112 0.40 4.52 15.02
N LEU A 113 0.37 3.30 15.52
CA LEU A 113 0.44 3.01 16.94
C LEU A 113 1.89 2.73 17.34
N LYS A 114 2.55 3.71 17.95
CA LYS A 114 3.84 3.49 18.61
C LYS A 114 3.68 2.44 19.73
N PRO A 115 4.43 1.33 19.71
CA PRO A 115 4.39 0.39 20.81
C PRO A 115 4.91 1.02 22.10
N GLY A 116 4.18 0.86 23.21
CA GLY A 116 4.57 1.41 24.51
C GLY A 116 5.88 0.84 25.09
N ARG A 117 6.36 -0.28 24.54
CA ARG A 117 7.62 -0.94 24.92
C ARG A 117 8.82 -0.50 24.08
N SER A 118 8.69 0.53 23.26
CA SER A 118 9.77 1.04 22.42
C SER A 118 9.95 2.53 22.58
N ASN A 119 11.21 2.96 22.57
CA ASN A 119 11.58 4.38 22.47
C ASN A 119 12.11 4.76 21.09
N GLU A 120 12.24 3.80 20.18
CA GLU A 120 12.86 3.98 18.87
C GLU A 120 11.89 3.58 17.77
N PHE A 121 10.75 4.28 17.70
CA PHE A 121 9.79 4.09 16.62
C PHE A 121 10.05 5.08 15.49
N ASP A 122 10.41 4.54 14.33
CA ASP A 122 10.97 5.26 13.19
C ASP A 122 10.08 5.13 11.94
N TYR A 123 10.20 6.09 11.03
CA TYR A 123 9.44 6.18 9.79
C TYR A 123 10.25 5.72 8.57
N GLU A 124 9.60 5.04 7.64
CA GLU A 124 10.16 4.70 6.34
C GLU A 124 9.08 4.87 5.28
N GLY A 125 9.14 5.97 4.52
CA GLY A 125 8.26 6.16 3.37
C GLY A 125 8.74 5.32 2.21
N GLU A 126 7.86 4.45 1.72
CA GLU A 126 8.15 3.44 0.71
C GLU A 126 7.06 3.43 -0.37
N MET A 127 7.38 2.87 -1.53
CA MET A 127 6.39 2.55 -2.57
C MET A 127 5.93 1.11 -2.39
N ALA A 128 4.62 0.91 -2.23
CA ALA A 128 4.01 -0.41 -2.33
C ALA A 128 3.62 -0.70 -3.78
N LEU A 129 3.93 -1.90 -4.24
CA LEU A 129 3.38 -2.49 -5.46
C LEU A 129 2.39 -3.59 -5.09
N VAL A 130 1.27 -3.66 -5.82
CA VAL A 130 0.24 -4.68 -5.63
C VAL A 130 0.24 -5.58 -6.84
N MET A 131 0.42 -6.88 -6.61
CA MET A 131 0.41 -7.88 -7.68
C MET A 131 -1.01 -8.08 -8.20
N GLY A 132 -1.21 -7.97 -9.52
CA GLY A 132 -2.47 -8.30 -10.19
C GLY A 132 -2.54 -9.74 -10.67
N ARG A 133 -1.37 -10.36 -10.87
CA ARG A 133 -1.24 -11.77 -11.30
C ARG A 133 -0.17 -12.46 -10.46
N GLY A 134 -0.42 -13.72 -10.12
CA GLY A 134 0.58 -14.58 -9.52
C GLY A 134 1.50 -15.19 -10.58
N GLY A 135 2.60 -15.79 -10.13
CA GLY A 135 3.54 -16.50 -11.00
C GLY A 135 4.70 -17.09 -10.21
N ARG A 136 5.55 -17.86 -10.89
CA ARG A 136 6.84 -18.36 -10.40
C ARG A 136 7.86 -18.19 -11.52
N ASN A 137 9.11 -17.87 -11.16
CA ASN A 137 10.20 -17.63 -12.13
C ASN A 137 9.80 -16.60 -13.21
N ILE A 138 9.17 -15.50 -12.78
CA ILE A 138 8.75 -14.42 -13.69
C ILE A 138 10.02 -13.79 -14.29
N PRO A 139 10.16 -13.73 -15.63
CA PRO A 139 11.28 -13.04 -16.26
C PRO A 139 11.29 -11.56 -15.88
N GLU A 140 12.48 -11.01 -15.62
CA GLU A 140 12.64 -9.62 -15.18
C GLU A 140 11.96 -8.63 -16.13
N GLN A 141 12.11 -8.84 -17.44
CA GLN A 141 11.52 -8.01 -18.49
C GLN A 141 9.99 -8.05 -18.53
N GLU A 142 9.36 -9.05 -17.90
CA GLU A 142 7.90 -9.16 -17.80
C GLU A 142 7.36 -8.71 -16.44
N ALA A 143 8.22 -8.44 -15.47
CA ALA A 143 7.83 -8.27 -14.06
C ALA A 143 6.72 -7.21 -13.87
N LEU A 144 6.83 -6.06 -14.55
CA LEU A 144 5.86 -4.98 -14.43
C LEU A 144 4.48 -5.34 -15.01
N HIS A 145 4.37 -6.30 -15.93
CA HIS A 145 3.08 -6.77 -16.45
C HIS A 145 2.26 -7.56 -15.42
N TYR A 146 2.89 -8.00 -14.32
CA TYR A 146 2.21 -8.70 -13.23
C TYR A 146 1.71 -7.75 -12.14
N VAL A 147 2.07 -6.47 -12.20
CA VAL A 147 1.70 -5.44 -11.22
C VAL A 147 0.34 -4.84 -11.59
N ALA A 148 -0.60 -4.84 -10.64
CA ALA A 148 -1.90 -4.18 -10.80
C ALA A 148 -1.78 -2.66 -10.63
N GLY A 149 -0.89 -2.21 -9.73
CA GLY A 149 -0.69 -0.81 -9.45
C GLY A 149 0.21 -0.56 -8.24
N TYR A 150 0.24 0.71 -7.84
CA TYR A 150 1.15 1.23 -6.84
C TYR A 150 0.39 2.04 -5.78
N SER A 151 0.95 2.14 -4.58
CA SER A 151 0.42 2.99 -3.51
C SER A 151 1.56 3.50 -2.62
N CYS A 152 1.28 4.51 -1.79
CA CYS A 152 2.21 4.91 -0.76
C CYS A 152 2.16 3.91 0.41
N TYR A 153 3.31 3.69 1.03
CA TYR A 153 3.45 2.87 2.22
C TYR A 153 4.32 3.59 3.25
N MET A 154 3.95 3.46 4.53
CA MET A 154 4.76 3.90 5.65
C MET A 154 5.17 2.66 6.43
N ASP A 155 6.42 2.23 6.31
CA ASP A 155 6.97 1.04 6.94
C ASP A 155 7.55 1.35 8.34
N GLY A 156 6.65 1.66 9.28
CA GLY A 156 7.02 2.00 10.65
C GLY A 156 7.84 0.89 11.31
N SER A 157 8.93 1.29 11.96
CA SER A 157 9.99 0.41 12.43
C SER A 157 10.27 0.62 13.91
N VAL A 158 10.21 -0.47 14.67
CA VAL A 158 10.51 -0.51 16.10
C VAL A 158 11.98 -0.94 16.25
N ARG A 159 12.91 0.03 16.20
CA ARG A 159 14.34 -0.22 15.92
C ARG A 159 15.03 -1.04 17.00
N ASP A 160 14.74 -0.72 18.26
CA ASP A 160 15.23 -1.44 19.43
C ASP A 160 14.89 -2.94 19.38
N TRP A 161 13.74 -3.31 18.82
CA TRP A 161 13.36 -4.71 18.57
C TRP A 161 13.89 -5.26 17.23
N GLN A 162 14.07 -4.40 16.23
CA GLN A 162 14.55 -4.76 14.89
C GLN A 162 15.98 -5.30 14.90
N HIS A 163 16.82 -4.86 15.84
CA HIS A 163 18.20 -5.36 15.98
C HIS A 163 18.28 -6.88 16.17
N ALA A 164 17.26 -7.49 16.77
CA ALA A 164 17.19 -8.95 16.89
C ALA A 164 16.77 -9.61 15.57
N CYS A 165 15.74 -9.08 14.90
CA CYS A 165 15.34 -9.46 13.55
C CYS A 165 14.33 -8.44 12.97
N PHE A 166 14.26 -8.35 11.64
CA PHE A 166 13.23 -7.53 10.97
C PHE A 166 11.83 -7.83 11.46
N THR A 167 11.49 -9.12 11.64
CA THR A 167 10.15 -9.53 12.09
C THR A 167 9.76 -8.87 13.42
N GLY A 168 10.68 -8.81 14.39
CA GLY A 168 10.44 -8.20 15.71
C GLY A 168 10.25 -6.69 15.66
N GLY A 169 10.84 -6.01 14.68
CA GLY A 169 10.72 -4.56 14.50
C GLY A 169 9.56 -4.11 13.61
N LYS A 170 9.02 -5.00 12.77
CA LYS A 170 8.15 -4.64 11.63
C LYS A 170 6.71 -5.15 11.74
N ASN A 171 6.35 -5.89 12.78
CA ASN A 171 5.06 -6.60 12.84
C ASN A 171 4.15 -6.21 14.00
N TRP A 172 4.38 -5.05 14.62
CA TRP A 172 3.48 -4.55 15.66
C TRP A 172 2.17 -4.03 15.04
N PRO A 173 1.01 -4.23 15.69
CA PRO A 173 -0.28 -3.81 15.15
C PRO A 173 -0.31 -2.31 14.79
N ALA A 174 -0.88 -2.01 13.61
CA ALA A 174 -1.03 -0.64 13.10
C ALA A 174 0.26 0.21 13.10
N THR A 175 1.41 -0.39 12.79
CA THR A 175 2.68 0.33 12.57
C THR A 175 2.98 0.58 11.09
N GLY A 176 2.21 -0.02 10.18
CA GLY A 176 2.36 0.12 8.73
C GLY A 176 1.22 0.92 8.13
N GLY A 177 1.47 2.09 7.54
CA GLY A 177 0.44 2.85 6.83
C GLY A 177 0.34 2.41 5.36
N PHE A 178 -0.85 2.08 4.86
CA PHE A 178 -1.02 1.66 3.45
C PHE A 178 -2.18 2.40 2.78
N GLY A 179 -1.89 3.23 1.77
CA GLY A 179 -2.90 3.97 1.02
C GLY A 179 -2.45 5.38 0.62
N PRO A 180 -3.37 6.29 0.28
CA PRO A 180 -4.84 6.17 0.39
C PRO A 180 -5.52 5.27 -0.64
N TRP A 181 -4.88 5.03 -1.78
CA TRP A 181 -5.47 4.26 -2.89
C TRP A 181 -4.40 3.52 -3.69
N LEU A 182 -4.84 2.46 -4.38
CA LEU A 182 -4.13 1.83 -5.48
C LEU A 182 -4.27 2.68 -6.74
N VAL A 183 -3.16 3.22 -7.24
CA VAL A 183 -3.09 3.81 -8.58
C VAL A 183 -2.74 2.70 -9.56
N THR A 184 -3.59 2.45 -10.55
CA THR A 184 -3.38 1.36 -11.51
C THR A 184 -2.13 1.58 -12.36
N ALA A 185 -1.49 0.49 -12.77
CA ALA A 185 -0.19 0.55 -13.47
C ALA A 185 -0.24 1.33 -14.79
N ASP A 186 -1.35 1.31 -15.52
CA ASP A 186 -1.57 2.11 -16.74
C ASP A 186 -1.52 3.62 -16.50
N ALA A 187 -1.82 4.08 -15.27
CA ALA A 187 -1.74 5.49 -14.89
C ALA A 187 -0.33 5.92 -14.44
N ILE A 188 0.62 4.99 -14.30
CA ILE A 188 2.02 5.25 -13.92
C ILE A 188 2.91 4.53 -14.96
N PRO A 189 3.16 5.16 -16.12
CA PRO A 189 3.87 4.52 -17.22
C PRO A 189 5.36 4.25 -16.92
N ASP A 190 5.97 5.04 -16.02
CA ASP A 190 7.34 4.83 -15.57
C ASP A 190 7.40 4.81 -14.02
N PRO A 191 7.20 3.63 -13.39
CA PRO A 191 7.26 3.49 -11.94
C PRO A 191 8.68 3.59 -11.38
N GLN A 192 9.71 3.60 -12.22
CA GLN A 192 11.11 3.72 -11.80
C GLN A 192 11.56 5.17 -11.66
N ASN A 193 10.73 6.12 -12.08
CA ASN A 193 11.00 7.56 -12.05
C ASN A 193 9.94 8.30 -11.24
N LEU A 194 9.82 7.94 -9.96
CA LEU A 194 8.90 8.55 -9.02
C LEU A 194 9.67 9.14 -7.84
N ASN A 195 9.23 10.32 -7.38
CA ASN A 195 9.74 10.90 -6.15
C ASN A 195 8.86 10.46 -4.97
N ILE A 196 9.50 9.93 -3.93
CA ILE A 196 8.90 9.63 -2.65
C ILE A 196 9.35 10.70 -1.65
N THR A 197 8.41 11.20 -0.86
CA THR A 197 8.71 12.20 0.17
C THR A 197 7.99 11.84 1.46
N THR A 198 8.74 11.72 2.54
CA THR A 198 8.20 11.58 3.90
C THR A 198 8.30 12.91 4.61
N ARG A 199 7.20 13.31 5.25
CA ARG A 199 7.16 14.50 6.10
C ARG A 199 6.75 14.15 7.51
N LEU A 200 7.45 14.71 8.50
CA LEU A 200 7.10 14.65 9.91
C LEU A 200 6.80 16.08 10.38
N ASN A 201 5.57 16.33 10.86
CA ASN A 201 5.14 17.66 11.32
C ASN A 201 5.42 18.77 10.29
N GLY A 202 5.22 18.48 9.01
CA GLY A 202 5.46 19.41 7.90
C GLY A 202 6.91 19.48 7.41
N GLN A 203 7.88 18.93 8.14
CA GLN A 203 9.29 18.92 7.73
C GLN A 203 9.61 17.69 6.87
N THR A 204 10.27 17.90 5.73
CA THR A 204 10.77 16.80 4.89
C THR A 204 11.91 16.08 5.61
N VAL A 205 11.75 14.78 5.80
CA VAL A 205 12.71 13.91 6.51
C VAL A 205 13.27 12.79 5.63
N GLN A 206 12.60 12.47 4.53
CA GLN A 206 13.11 11.58 3.47
C GLN A 206 12.65 12.14 2.12
N GLN A 207 13.54 12.08 1.13
CA GLN A 207 13.25 12.42 -0.25
C GLN A 207 14.16 11.59 -1.16
N GLY A 208 13.60 10.98 -2.20
CA GLY A 208 14.34 10.18 -3.18
C GLY A 208 13.45 9.52 -4.19
#